data_AF-A0A8C4NEP1-F1
#
_entry.id   AF-A0A8C4NEP1-F1
#
_cell.length_a   1.000
_cell.length_b   1.000
_cell.length_c   1.000
_cell.angle_alpha   90.00
_cell.angle_beta   90.00
_cell.angle_gamma   90.00
#
_symmetry.space_group_name_H-M   'P 1'
#
loop_
_entity.id
_entity.type
_entity.pdbx_description
1 polymer ?
#
loop_
_entity_poly.entity_id
_entity_poly.type
_entity_poly.pdbx_seq_one_letter_code
_entity_poly.pdbx_strand_id
1 'polypeptide(L)'
;MWCSNGFFLVKDLTGGFLNLVFTWKKIQRYSSFQSPVKLVQLSCSTGVKERIEETEEVGFTGSPSGHCMVTAAVMWVMVPSLENYVYNLCRSRWMARTFTWGPALLFLMAIGISRVFILAHFPHQVIAGLVAGACLGWLLRREKLTQGWDVRAYIIASLSLICIALIFQYGLLTLGLDLHWSLRLAQRWCTQKKWVHLITTPLSSLMRDSGACCGLGIALHVFGALRPTQEGPFMRAVSAVLILLALHLLDSLKIPSDPLLLFYALIFLKNTALPIVVMGIFRFFV
;
A
#
# COMPACT_ATOMS: atom_id res chain seq x y z
N MET A 1 -11.04 4.14 19.79
CA MET A 1 -10.08 3.26 20.49
C MET A 1 -9.85 1.89 19.82
N TRP A 2 -10.61 1.51 18.78
CA TRP A 2 -10.50 0.18 18.14
C TRP A 2 -10.01 0.18 16.68
N CYS A 3 -9.68 1.35 16.11
CA CYS A 3 -9.48 1.49 14.67
C CYS A 3 -8.01 1.70 14.24
N SER A 4 -7.08 1.89 15.18
CA SER A 4 -5.67 2.18 14.87
C SER A 4 -4.86 0.91 14.58
N ASN A 5 -5.10 -0.18 15.33
CA ASN A 5 -4.33 -1.43 15.20
C ASN A 5 -4.66 -2.23 13.92
N GLY A 6 -5.83 -2.00 13.33
CA GLY A 6 -6.23 -2.61 12.05
C GLY A 6 -5.78 -1.82 10.82
N PHE A 7 -5.38 -0.55 10.99
CA PHE A 7 -5.11 0.36 9.86
C PHE A 7 -3.88 -0.03 9.05
N PHE A 8 -2.79 -0.41 9.72
CA PHE A 8 -1.54 -0.82 9.03
C PHE A 8 -1.66 -2.24 8.46
N LEU A 9 -2.16 -3.21 9.23
CA LEU A 9 -2.18 -4.61 8.81
C LEU A 9 -3.09 -4.91 7.59
N VAL A 10 -4.17 -4.14 7.43
CA VAL A 10 -5.17 -4.30 6.35
C VAL A 10 -4.65 -3.89 4.97
N LYS A 11 -3.77 -2.88 4.93
CA LYS A 11 -3.06 -2.50 3.70
C LYS A 11 -2.06 -3.60 3.28
N ASP A 12 -1.43 -4.22 4.27
CA ASP A 12 -0.20 -5.00 4.11
C ASP A 12 -0.40 -6.51 3.84
N LEU A 13 -1.38 -7.18 4.47
CA LEU A 13 -1.48 -8.66 4.37
C LEU A 13 -2.37 -9.19 3.24
N THR A 14 -3.45 -8.50 2.89
CA THR A 14 -4.47 -9.03 1.95
C THR A 14 -4.64 -8.21 0.68
N GLY A 15 -4.54 -6.88 0.76
CA GLY A 15 -4.71 -6.00 -0.40
C GLY A 15 -3.51 -6.06 -1.35
N GLY A 16 -2.29 -5.91 -0.82
CA GLY A 16 -1.05 -6.00 -1.60
C GLY A 16 -0.81 -7.38 -2.19
N PHE A 17 -0.95 -8.44 -1.39
CA PHE A 17 -0.70 -9.83 -1.81
C PHE A 17 -1.69 -10.32 -2.87
N LEU A 18 -3.02 -10.12 -2.68
CA LEU A 18 -4.01 -10.52 -3.68
C LEU A 18 -3.82 -9.75 -4.99
N ASN A 19 -3.57 -8.43 -4.91
CA ASN A 19 -3.28 -7.63 -6.10
C ASN A 19 -2.03 -8.13 -6.83
N LEU A 20 -0.99 -8.53 -6.10
CA LEU A 20 0.23 -9.13 -6.65
C LEU A 20 -0.05 -10.46 -7.38
N VAL A 21 -0.80 -11.36 -6.74
CA VAL A 21 -1.12 -12.70 -7.25
C VAL A 21 -1.99 -12.61 -8.51
N PHE A 22 -2.98 -11.72 -8.54
CA PHE A 22 -3.82 -11.50 -9.72
C PHE A 22 -3.08 -10.81 -10.87
N THR A 23 -2.18 -9.87 -10.56
CA THR A 23 -1.30 -9.24 -11.55
C THR A 23 -0.37 -10.29 -12.20
N TRP A 24 0.13 -11.25 -11.42
CA TRP A 24 1.09 -12.25 -11.90
C TRP A 24 0.49 -13.41 -12.69
N LYS A 25 -0.70 -13.90 -12.34
CA LYS A 25 -1.37 -14.99 -13.06
C LYS A 25 -1.66 -14.65 -14.53
N LYS A 26 -1.71 -13.35 -14.87
CA LYS A 26 -1.93 -12.82 -16.22
C LYS A 26 -0.62 -12.58 -16.99
N ILE A 27 0.46 -12.18 -16.31
CA ILE A 27 1.82 -12.10 -16.88
C ILE A 27 2.27 -13.47 -17.41
N GLN A 28 1.95 -14.56 -16.70
CA GLN A 28 2.22 -15.93 -17.15
C GLN A 28 1.52 -16.31 -18.47
N ARG A 29 0.37 -15.71 -18.79
CA ARG A 29 -0.40 -16.01 -20.01
C ARG A 29 0.16 -15.28 -21.25
N TYR A 30 1.02 -14.28 -21.05
CA TYR A 30 1.65 -13.50 -22.12
C TYR A 30 3.15 -13.78 -22.33
N SER A 31 3.84 -14.45 -21.38
CA SER A 31 5.25 -14.85 -21.57
C SER A 31 5.48 -15.90 -22.66
N SER A 32 4.41 -16.44 -23.24
CA SER A 32 4.43 -17.33 -24.41
C SER A 32 4.49 -16.59 -25.75
N PHE A 33 4.43 -15.25 -25.77
CA PHE A 33 4.51 -14.43 -26.99
C PHE A 33 5.86 -13.70 -27.08
N GLN A 34 6.54 -13.86 -28.22
CA GLN A 34 7.89 -13.34 -28.54
C GLN A 34 7.98 -11.80 -28.71
N SER A 35 6.92 -11.05 -28.38
CA SER A 35 6.74 -9.61 -28.61
C SER A 35 7.21 -8.60 -27.53
N PRO A 36 7.73 -8.94 -26.33
CA PRO A 36 8.00 -7.93 -25.30
C PRO A 36 9.28 -7.10 -25.54
N VAL A 37 10.22 -7.58 -26.38
CA VAL A 37 11.49 -6.88 -26.63
C VAL A 37 11.29 -5.61 -27.49
N LYS A 38 10.37 -5.66 -28.47
CA LYS A 38 10.09 -4.52 -29.36
C LYS A 38 9.37 -3.37 -28.65
N LEU A 39 8.51 -3.68 -27.68
CA LEU A 39 7.76 -2.69 -26.89
C LEU A 39 8.67 -1.88 -25.97
N VAL A 40 9.58 -2.55 -25.24
CA VAL A 40 10.57 -1.88 -24.38
C VAL A 40 11.54 -0.99 -25.19
N GLN A 41 11.91 -1.39 -26.41
CA GLN A 41 12.73 -0.56 -27.31
C GLN A 41 11.98 0.68 -27.83
N LEU A 42 10.68 0.57 -28.15
CA LEU A 42 9.85 1.70 -28.59
C LEU A 42 9.58 2.72 -27.47
N SER A 43 9.38 2.23 -26.24
CA SER A 43 9.13 3.05 -25.04
C SER A 43 10.35 3.91 -24.65
N CYS A 44 11.57 3.41 -24.88
CA CYS A 44 12.80 4.13 -24.56
C CYS A 44 13.34 5.05 -25.68
N SER A 45 13.04 4.76 -26.95
CA SER A 45 13.66 5.48 -28.08
C SER A 45 12.97 6.79 -28.45
N THR A 46 11.72 7.02 -28.05
CA THR A 46 10.92 8.14 -28.57
C THR A 46 10.95 9.41 -27.72
N GLY A 47 11.49 9.40 -26.49
CA GLY A 47 11.52 10.61 -25.65
C GLY A 47 10.12 11.22 -25.39
N VAL A 48 9.05 10.48 -25.69
CA VAL A 48 7.66 10.88 -25.47
C VAL A 48 7.30 10.49 -24.04
N LYS A 49 7.71 11.33 -23.09
CA LYS A 49 7.49 11.12 -21.65
C LYS A 49 6.03 11.03 -21.23
N GLU A 50 5.08 11.45 -22.07
CA GLU A 50 3.67 11.57 -21.67
C GLU A 50 2.70 10.60 -22.34
N ARG A 51 3.05 9.96 -23.48
CA ARG A 51 2.05 9.23 -24.30
C ARG A 51 2.19 7.70 -24.29
N ILE A 52 3.32 7.15 -23.82
CA ILE A 52 3.55 5.69 -23.85
C ILE A 52 3.37 5.03 -22.48
N GLU A 53 3.50 5.77 -21.36
CA GLU A 53 2.93 5.31 -20.08
C GLU A 53 1.43 4.98 -20.23
N GLU A 54 0.72 5.72 -21.08
CA GLU A 54 -0.73 5.56 -21.32
C GLU A 54 -1.14 4.39 -22.23
N THR A 55 -0.25 3.79 -23.03
CA THR A 55 -0.64 2.68 -23.95
C THR A 55 -0.13 1.30 -23.52
N GLU A 56 0.97 1.20 -22.77
CA GLU A 56 1.42 -0.07 -22.18
C GLU A 56 0.58 -0.51 -20.97
N GLU A 57 -0.07 0.43 -20.27
CA GLU A 57 -0.96 0.11 -19.14
C GLU A 57 -2.28 -0.58 -19.56
N VAL A 58 -2.68 -0.48 -20.84
CA VAL A 58 -4.00 -0.92 -21.34
C VAL A 58 -4.18 -2.45 -21.34
N GLY A 59 -3.08 -3.22 -21.29
CA GLY A 59 -3.12 -4.69 -21.23
C GLY A 59 -2.35 -5.33 -20.07
N PHE A 60 -1.44 -4.58 -19.44
CA PHE A 60 -0.46 -5.10 -18.47
C PHE A 60 -0.86 -4.87 -17.01
N THR A 61 -1.76 -3.92 -16.72
CA THR A 61 -2.17 -3.61 -15.35
C THR A 61 -3.14 -4.69 -14.83
N GLY A 62 -2.84 -5.19 -13.62
CA GLY A 62 -3.58 -6.26 -12.96
C GLY A 62 -5.08 -6.01 -12.95
N SER A 63 -5.85 -7.02 -13.35
CA SER A 63 -7.30 -7.04 -13.13
C SER A 63 -7.53 -7.68 -11.76
N PRO A 64 -8.13 -7.00 -10.76
CA PRO A 64 -8.76 -5.68 -10.76
C PRO A 64 -7.83 -4.50 -10.38
N SER A 65 -8.31 -3.24 -10.55
CA SER A 65 -7.53 -2.04 -10.23
C SER A 65 -7.12 -1.99 -8.75
N GLY A 66 -5.83 -2.21 -8.48
CA GLY A 66 -5.27 -2.22 -7.14
C GLY A 66 -5.46 -0.90 -6.36
N HIS A 67 -5.37 0.24 -7.05
CA HIS A 67 -5.60 1.55 -6.45
C HIS A 67 -7.03 1.70 -5.94
N CYS A 68 -8.01 1.25 -6.71
CA CYS A 68 -9.41 1.29 -6.32
C CYS A 68 -9.71 0.27 -5.22
N MET A 69 -9.15 -0.94 -5.33
CA MET A 69 -9.33 -2.01 -4.36
C MET A 69 -8.79 -1.67 -2.98
N VAL A 70 -7.53 -1.23 -2.89
CA VAL A 70 -6.90 -0.89 -1.60
C VAL A 70 -7.60 0.32 -0.98
N THR A 71 -7.92 1.35 -1.77
CA THR A 71 -8.60 2.54 -1.24
C THR A 71 -10.01 2.22 -0.75
N ALA A 72 -10.77 1.43 -1.50
CA ALA A 72 -12.11 1.00 -1.08
C ALA A 72 -12.06 0.15 0.19
N ALA A 73 -11.09 -0.78 0.32
CA ALA A 73 -10.91 -1.58 1.52
C ALA A 73 -10.60 -0.72 2.75
N VAL A 74 -9.68 0.25 2.62
CA VAL A 74 -9.34 1.19 3.71
C VAL A 74 -10.55 2.03 4.11
N MET A 75 -11.26 2.61 3.14
CA MET A 75 -12.45 3.43 3.41
C MET A 75 -13.54 2.62 4.12
N TRP A 76 -13.75 1.37 3.73
CA TRP A 76 -14.75 0.49 4.36
C TRP A 76 -14.45 0.20 5.84
N VAL A 77 -13.17 0.18 6.21
CA VAL A 77 -12.73 -0.02 7.61
C VAL A 77 -12.79 1.30 8.40
N MET A 78 -12.38 2.42 7.80
CA MET A 78 -12.23 3.70 8.53
C MET A 78 -13.52 4.51 8.68
N VAL A 79 -14.32 4.61 7.62
CA VAL A 79 -15.51 5.49 7.58
C VAL A 79 -16.51 5.20 8.71
N PRO A 80 -16.82 3.93 9.08
CA PRO A 80 -17.71 3.65 10.21
C PRO A 80 -17.19 4.17 11.57
N SER A 81 -15.88 4.20 11.78
CA SER A 81 -15.29 4.74 13.01
C SER A 81 -15.40 6.27 13.06
N LEU A 82 -15.22 6.93 11.91
CA LEU A 82 -15.42 8.36 11.78
C LEU A 82 -16.91 8.73 11.93
N GLU A 83 -17.81 7.91 11.39
CA GLU A 83 -19.27 8.08 11.52
C GLU A 83 -19.68 8.09 13.00
N ASN A 84 -19.18 7.14 13.80
CA ASN A 84 -19.44 7.12 15.25
C ASN A 84 -18.91 8.36 15.97
N TYR A 85 -17.74 8.86 15.55
CA TYR A 85 -17.19 10.09 16.11
C TYR A 85 -18.09 11.28 15.79
N VAL A 86 -18.44 11.50 14.52
CA VAL A 86 -19.32 12.61 14.10
C VAL A 86 -20.71 12.48 14.73
N TYR A 87 -21.23 11.26 14.89
CA TYR A 87 -22.48 11.02 15.61
C TYR A 87 -22.43 11.51 17.06
N ASN A 88 -21.29 11.31 17.76
CA ASN A 88 -21.14 11.80 19.12
C ASN A 88 -21.08 13.33 19.22
N LEU A 89 -20.63 14.03 18.17
CA LEU A 89 -20.67 15.50 18.11
C LEU A 89 -22.05 16.03 17.73
N CYS A 90 -22.65 15.52 16.67
CA CYS A 90 -23.87 16.09 16.08
C CYS A 90 -25.16 15.49 16.64
N ARG A 91 -25.08 14.37 17.38
CA ARG A 91 -26.22 13.58 17.90
C ARG A 91 -27.24 13.10 16.85
N SER A 92 -26.96 13.28 15.56
CA SER A 92 -27.82 12.94 14.43
C SER A 92 -27.16 11.89 13.54
N ARG A 93 -27.82 10.74 13.37
CA ARG A 93 -27.32 9.67 12.49
C ARG A 93 -27.31 10.07 11.02
N TRP A 94 -28.29 10.86 10.59
CA TRP A 94 -28.37 11.30 9.20
C TRP A 94 -27.20 12.22 8.85
N MET A 95 -26.93 13.23 9.67
CA MET A 95 -25.77 14.10 9.48
C MET A 95 -24.46 13.30 9.56
N ALA A 96 -24.29 12.45 10.57
CA ALA A 96 -23.07 11.65 10.71
C ALA A 96 -22.81 10.77 9.48
N ARG A 97 -23.86 10.17 8.91
CA ARG A 97 -23.73 9.34 7.72
C ARG A 97 -23.42 10.16 6.47
N THR A 98 -24.13 11.27 6.24
CA THR A 98 -23.92 12.14 5.08
C THR A 98 -22.52 12.76 5.09
N PHE A 99 -22.07 13.29 6.23
CA PHE A 99 -20.76 13.95 6.34
C PHE A 99 -19.57 13.00 6.28
N THR A 100 -19.76 11.70 6.49
CA THR A 100 -18.66 10.72 6.42
C THR A 100 -18.71 9.91 5.13
N TRP A 101 -19.84 9.27 4.81
CA TRP A 101 -19.97 8.45 3.61
C TRP A 101 -20.05 9.28 2.32
N GLY A 102 -20.65 10.47 2.34
CA GLY A 102 -20.74 11.34 1.16
C GLY A 102 -19.35 11.68 0.60
N PRO A 103 -18.48 12.33 1.38
CA PRO A 103 -17.10 12.63 0.96
C PRO A 103 -16.28 11.39 0.61
N ALA A 104 -16.43 10.28 1.36
CA ALA A 104 -15.72 9.04 1.08
C ALA A 104 -16.09 8.44 -0.29
N LEU A 105 -17.38 8.43 -0.63
CA LEU A 105 -17.87 7.95 -1.93
C LEU A 105 -17.43 8.87 -3.06
N LEU A 106 -17.50 10.20 -2.87
CA LEU A 106 -17.00 11.16 -3.86
C LEU A 106 -15.50 10.97 -4.14
N PHE A 107 -14.70 10.74 -3.10
CA PHE A 107 -13.28 10.46 -3.24
C PHE A 107 -13.00 9.15 -3.99
N LEU A 108 -13.75 8.07 -3.69
CA LEU A 108 -13.63 6.80 -4.41
C LEU A 108 -14.03 6.95 -5.89
N MET A 109 -15.08 7.70 -6.17
CA MET A 109 -15.49 8.02 -7.55
C MET A 109 -14.41 8.83 -8.26
N ALA A 110 -13.82 9.83 -7.61
CA ALA A 110 -12.74 10.63 -8.19
C ALA A 110 -11.52 9.76 -8.56
N ILE A 111 -11.11 8.83 -7.70
CA ILE A 111 -10.02 7.89 -7.98
C ILE A 111 -10.38 6.95 -9.14
N GLY A 112 -11.58 6.37 -9.13
CA GLY A 112 -12.02 5.47 -10.19
C GLY A 112 -12.08 6.17 -11.55
N ILE A 113 -12.65 7.37 -11.57
CA ILE A 113 -12.76 8.22 -12.75
C ILE A 113 -11.37 8.64 -13.25
N SER A 114 -10.45 9.05 -12.36
CA SER A 114 -9.06 9.37 -12.72
C SER A 114 -8.37 8.20 -13.44
N ARG A 115 -8.60 6.96 -13.01
CA ARG A 115 -8.01 5.77 -13.63
C ARG A 115 -8.62 5.42 -15.00
N VAL A 116 -9.86 5.80 -15.25
CA VAL A 116 -10.49 5.67 -16.56
C VAL A 116 -10.02 6.79 -17.50
N PHE A 117 -9.87 8.02 -17.00
CA PHE A 117 -9.41 9.17 -17.79
C PHE A 117 -7.96 9.04 -18.28
N ILE A 118 -7.08 8.46 -17.46
CA ILE A 118 -5.67 8.18 -17.84
C ILE A 118 -5.59 6.90 -18.72
N LEU A 119 -6.73 6.33 -19.14
CA LEU A 119 -6.82 5.09 -19.93
C LEU A 119 -6.11 3.86 -19.33
N ALA A 120 -5.69 3.95 -18.07
CA ALA A 120 -4.98 2.91 -17.33
C ALA A 120 -5.84 1.66 -17.09
N HIS A 121 -7.15 1.82 -16.96
CA HIS A 121 -8.07 0.72 -16.66
C HIS A 121 -9.41 0.87 -17.37
N PHE A 122 -9.95 -0.25 -17.85
CA PHE A 122 -11.33 -0.29 -18.32
C PHE A 122 -12.32 -0.07 -17.15
N PRO A 123 -13.49 0.56 -17.38
CA PRO A 123 -14.48 0.81 -16.33
C PRO A 123 -14.89 -0.43 -15.54
N HIS A 124 -15.01 -1.58 -16.21
CA HIS A 124 -15.35 -2.85 -15.55
C HIS A 124 -14.28 -3.30 -14.55
N GLN A 125 -12.99 -3.02 -14.79
CA GLN A 125 -11.89 -3.35 -13.88
C GLN A 125 -11.86 -2.44 -12.65
N VAL A 126 -12.24 -1.18 -12.83
CA VAL A 126 -12.40 -0.20 -11.74
C VAL A 126 -13.55 -0.63 -10.83
N ILE A 127 -14.72 -0.97 -11.42
CA ILE A 127 -15.87 -1.46 -10.67
C ILE A 127 -15.52 -2.76 -9.93
N ALA A 128 -14.89 -3.73 -10.60
CA ALA A 128 -14.45 -4.97 -9.97
C ALA A 128 -13.48 -4.71 -8.81
N GLY A 129 -12.57 -3.73 -8.95
CA GLY A 129 -11.66 -3.31 -7.87
C GLY A 129 -12.39 -2.71 -6.68
N LEU A 130 -13.36 -1.81 -6.92
CA LEU A 130 -14.18 -1.23 -5.86
C LEU A 130 -14.98 -2.29 -5.10
N VAL A 131 -15.61 -3.23 -5.81
CA VAL A 131 -16.37 -4.34 -5.22
C VAL A 131 -15.45 -5.26 -4.43
N ALA A 132 -14.32 -5.68 -5.01
CA ALA A 132 -13.34 -6.52 -4.32
C ALA A 132 -12.80 -5.84 -3.05
N GLY A 133 -12.53 -4.54 -3.12
CA GLY A 133 -12.07 -3.74 -1.98
C GLY A 133 -13.14 -3.64 -0.89
N ALA A 134 -14.40 -3.40 -1.24
CA ALA A 134 -15.51 -3.37 -0.29
C ALA A 134 -15.73 -4.74 0.38
N CYS A 135 -15.70 -5.83 -0.38
CA CYS A 135 -15.77 -7.19 0.15
C CYS A 135 -14.60 -7.48 1.10
N LEU A 136 -13.39 -7.10 0.72
CA LEU A 136 -12.20 -7.28 1.55
C LEU A 136 -12.32 -6.48 2.85
N GLY A 137 -12.67 -5.20 2.78
CA GLY A 137 -12.88 -4.35 3.96
C GLY A 137 -14.00 -4.86 4.87
N TRP A 138 -15.07 -5.41 4.30
CA TRP A 138 -16.14 -6.05 5.07
C TRP A 138 -15.66 -7.27 5.83
N LEU A 139 -14.93 -8.17 5.16
CA LEU A 139 -14.37 -9.37 5.77
C LEU A 139 -13.41 -9.01 6.91
N LEU A 140 -12.49 -8.08 6.67
CA LEU A 140 -11.52 -7.62 7.66
C LEU A 140 -12.20 -7.03 8.91
N ARG A 141 -13.29 -6.28 8.71
CA ARG A 141 -14.08 -5.72 9.81
C ARG A 141 -14.84 -6.80 10.59
N ARG A 142 -15.40 -7.79 9.89
CA ARG A 142 -16.19 -8.87 10.49
C ARG A 142 -15.32 -9.80 11.33
N GLU A 143 -14.22 -10.26 10.75
CA GLU A 143 -13.36 -11.27 11.35
C GLU A 143 -12.48 -10.71 12.49
N LYS A 144 -12.48 -9.38 12.68
CA LYS A 144 -11.68 -8.67 13.70
C LYS A 144 -10.26 -9.25 13.79
N LEU A 145 -9.65 -9.50 12.62
CA LEU A 145 -8.53 -10.44 12.48
C LEU A 145 -7.37 -10.16 13.42
N THR A 146 -7.17 -8.90 13.83
CA THR A 146 -6.06 -8.43 14.66
C THR A 146 -6.42 -8.25 16.14
N GLN A 147 -7.67 -8.52 16.52
CA GLN A 147 -8.11 -8.38 17.90
C GLN A 147 -7.46 -9.47 18.75
N GLY A 148 -6.55 -9.06 19.65
CA GLY A 148 -5.85 -9.96 20.56
C GLY A 148 -4.55 -10.54 20.03
N TRP A 149 -4.00 -9.98 18.95
CA TRP A 149 -2.68 -10.40 18.47
C TRP A 149 -1.59 -9.97 19.44
N ASP A 150 -0.79 -10.94 19.89
CA ASP A 150 0.47 -10.66 20.56
C ASP A 150 1.52 -10.16 19.57
N VAL A 151 2.55 -9.49 20.07
CA VAL A 151 3.70 -9.00 19.30
C VAL A 151 4.33 -10.10 18.46
N ARG A 152 4.38 -11.32 19.01
CA ARG A 152 4.90 -12.51 18.32
C ARG A 152 4.11 -12.80 17.05
N ALA A 153 2.79 -12.64 17.05
CA ALA A 153 1.96 -12.85 15.87
C ALA A 153 2.27 -11.82 14.77
N TYR A 154 2.50 -10.56 15.13
CA TYR A 154 2.93 -9.52 14.18
C TYR A 154 4.31 -9.81 13.58
N ILE A 155 5.28 -10.25 14.42
CA ILE A 155 6.61 -10.62 13.94
C ILE A 155 6.55 -11.85 13.03
N ILE A 156 5.79 -12.89 13.41
CA ILE A 156 5.59 -14.09 12.58
C ILE A 156 4.93 -13.72 11.25
N ALA A 157 3.92 -12.84 11.26
CA ALA A 157 3.26 -12.37 10.04
C ALA A 157 4.21 -11.56 9.14
N SER A 158 5.07 -10.72 9.72
CA SER A 158 6.12 -10.00 8.98
C SER A 158 7.13 -10.96 8.35
N LEU A 159 7.63 -11.93 9.12
CA LEU A 159 8.57 -12.94 8.64
C LEU A 159 7.93 -13.83 7.57
N SER A 160 6.66 -14.22 7.73
CA SER A 160 5.97 -15.04 6.74
C SER A 160 5.79 -14.28 5.41
N LEU A 161 5.48 -12.98 5.45
CA LEU A 161 5.44 -12.14 4.25
C LEU A 161 6.80 -12.07 3.54
N ILE A 162 7.90 -11.89 4.29
CA ILE A 162 9.25 -11.92 3.73
C ILE A 162 9.58 -13.29 3.13
N CYS A 163 9.29 -14.38 3.85
CA CYS A 163 9.50 -15.74 3.35
C CYS A 163 8.71 -16.00 2.07
N ILE A 164 7.43 -15.61 2.03
CA ILE A 164 6.60 -15.73 0.83
C ILE A 164 7.19 -14.90 -0.33
N ALA A 165 7.67 -13.67 -0.06
CA ALA A 165 8.30 -12.83 -1.07
C ALA A 165 9.56 -13.49 -1.66
N LEU A 166 10.42 -14.06 -0.81
CA LEU A 166 11.62 -14.76 -1.24
C LEU A 166 11.29 -16.04 -2.00
N ILE A 167 10.39 -16.87 -1.49
CA ILE A 167 9.93 -18.10 -2.15
C ILE A 167 9.35 -17.77 -3.52
N PHE A 168 8.55 -16.70 -3.62
CA PHE A 168 7.99 -16.25 -4.89
C PHE A 168 9.08 -15.83 -5.88
N GLN A 169 10.05 -15.04 -5.44
CA GLN A 169 11.18 -14.61 -6.27
C GLN A 169 12.02 -15.79 -6.74
N TYR A 170 12.40 -16.70 -5.84
CA TYR A 170 13.19 -17.88 -6.18
C TYR A 170 12.39 -18.89 -7.03
N GLY A 171 11.12 -19.09 -6.74
CA GLY A 171 10.24 -19.95 -7.53
C GLY A 171 10.14 -19.48 -8.98
N LEU A 172 9.99 -18.17 -9.18
CA LEU A 172 10.01 -17.58 -10.53
C LEU A 172 11.36 -17.76 -11.22
N LEU A 173 12.47 -17.60 -10.48
CA LEU A 173 13.80 -17.88 -11.00
C LEU A 173 13.94 -19.35 -11.46
N THR A 174 13.43 -20.32 -10.70
CA THR A 174 13.46 -21.74 -11.07
C THR A 174 12.62 -22.07 -12.31
N LEU A 175 11.59 -21.26 -12.59
CA LEU A 175 10.78 -21.35 -13.82
C LEU A 175 11.42 -20.63 -15.02
N GLY A 176 12.66 -20.12 -14.87
CA GLY A 176 13.37 -19.36 -15.91
C GLY A 176 12.90 -17.91 -16.06
N LEU A 177 12.06 -17.43 -15.14
CA LEU A 177 11.49 -16.08 -15.15
C LEU A 177 12.23 -15.20 -14.13
N ASP A 178 13.32 -14.57 -14.54
CA ASP A 178 14.06 -13.65 -13.67
C ASP A 178 13.35 -12.29 -13.57
N LEU A 179 12.80 -11.95 -12.40
CA LEU A 179 12.20 -10.62 -12.15
C LEU A 179 13.19 -9.47 -12.37
N HIS A 180 14.48 -9.71 -12.11
CA HIS A 180 15.50 -8.69 -12.29
C HIS A 180 15.87 -8.54 -13.76
N TRP A 181 15.48 -9.46 -14.63
CA TRP A 181 15.72 -9.33 -16.07
C TRP A 181 14.98 -8.13 -16.66
N SER A 182 13.72 -7.91 -16.30
CA SER A 182 12.96 -6.73 -16.76
C SER A 182 13.55 -5.41 -16.23
N LEU A 183 14.00 -5.40 -14.98
CA LEU A 183 14.74 -4.26 -14.39
C LEU A 183 16.06 -3.99 -15.11
N ARG A 184 16.86 -5.03 -15.37
CA ARG A 184 18.13 -4.90 -16.10
C ARG A 184 17.91 -4.46 -17.54
N LEU A 185 16.83 -4.92 -18.17
CA LEU A 185 16.46 -4.49 -19.52
C LEU A 185 16.06 -3.01 -19.52
N ALA A 186 15.18 -2.59 -18.61
CA ALA A 186 14.82 -1.19 -18.45
C ALA A 186 16.05 -0.31 -18.18
N GLN A 187 16.96 -0.73 -17.29
CA GLN A 187 18.20 0.02 -17.03
C GLN A 187 19.18 0.07 -18.20
N ARG A 188 19.14 -0.90 -19.11
CA ARG A 188 20.00 -0.92 -20.32
C ARG A 188 19.47 -0.02 -21.42
N TRP A 189 18.16 0.02 -21.59
CA TRP A 189 17.54 0.71 -22.73
C TRP A 189 16.98 2.10 -22.37
N CYS A 190 16.68 2.40 -21.10
CA CYS A 190 16.23 3.73 -20.70
C CYS A 190 17.34 4.79 -20.83
N THR A 191 17.01 5.90 -21.49
CA THR A 191 17.89 7.06 -21.70
C THR A 191 18.42 7.64 -20.38
N GLN A 192 17.65 7.53 -19.29
CA GLN A 192 18.13 7.81 -17.94
C GLN A 192 17.83 6.64 -17.00
N LYS A 193 18.89 5.98 -16.51
CA LYS A 193 18.81 4.94 -15.47
C LYS A 193 18.11 5.40 -14.19
N LYS A 194 18.05 6.71 -13.95
CA LYS A 194 17.40 7.35 -12.80
C LYS A 194 15.87 7.19 -12.81
N TRP A 195 15.25 6.95 -13.97
CA TRP A 195 13.79 6.80 -14.10
C TRP A 195 13.32 5.39 -13.73
N VAL A 196 14.23 4.41 -13.66
CA VAL A 196 13.93 3.05 -13.21
C VAL A 196 14.11 2.98 -11.69
N HIS A 197 13.03 3.25 -10.96
CA HIS A 197 13.04 3.23 -9.49
C HIS A 197 12.85 1.81 -8.94
N LEU A 198 13.82 1.28 -8.20
CA LEU A 198 13.68 -0.02 -7.51
C LEU A 198 12.53 -0.06 -6.48
N ILE A 199 12.06 1.11 -6.03
CA ILE A 199 10.97 1.24 -5.05
C ILE A 199 9.64 0.71 -5.60
N THR A 200 9.44 0.76 -6.92
CA THR A 200 8.20 0.28 -7.56
C THR A 200 8.16 -1.24 -7.75
N THR A 201 9.22 -1.95 -7.37
CA THR A 201 9.27 -3.41 -7.55
C THR A 201 8.31 -4.13 -6.59
N PRO A 202 7.74 -5.28 -7.01
CA PRO A 202 6.92 -6.14 -6.16
C PRO A 202 7.59 -6.48 -4.82
N LEU A 203 8.89 -6.80 -4.87
CA LEU A 203 9.68 -7.14 -3.70
C LEU A 203 9.84 -5.95 -2.74
N SER A 204 10.09 -4.75 -3.26
CA SER A 204 10.13 -3.52 -2.45
C SER A 204 8.80 -3.27 -1.75
N SER A 205 7.67 -3.53 -2.41
CA SER A 205 6.35 -3.37 -1.80
C SER A 205 6.14 -4.36 -0.65
N LEU A 206 6.47 -5.64 -0.85
CA LEU A 206 6.40 -6.65 0.22
C LEU A 206 7.32 -6.33 1.40
N MET A 207 8.53 -5.80 1.15
CA MET A 207 9.43 -5.37 2.23
C MET A 207 8.88 -4.19 3.03
N ARG A 208 8.22 -3.24 2.37
CA ARG A 208 7.55 -2.11 3.04
C ARG A 208 6.42 -2.60 3.93
N ASP A 209 5.55 -3.44 3.38
CA ASP A 209 4.38 -3.97 4.06
C ASP A 209 4.77 -4.89 5.23
N SER A 210 5.81 -5.71 5.05
CA SER A 210 6.39 -6.53 6.13
C SER A 210 7.01 -5.66 7.23
N GLY A 211 7.73 -4.59 6.86
CA GLY A 211 8.31 -3.64 7.81
C GLY A 211 7.24 -2.91 8.62
N ALA A 212 6.20 -2.42 7.96
CA ALA A 212 5.07 -1.76 8.61
C ALA A 212 4.32 -2.69 9.59
N CYS A 213 4.10 -3.97 9.21
CA CYS A 213 3.55 -4.99 10.09
C CYS A 213 4.41 -5.21 11.36
N CYS A 214 5.73 -5.37 11.18
CA CYS A 214 6.67 -5.53 12.30
C CYS A 214 6.69 -4.29 13.21
N GLY A 215 6.80 -3.11 12.61
CA GLY A 215 6.81 -1.83 13.29
C GLY A 215 5.55 -1.59 14.11
N LEU A 216 4.38 -1.96 13.57
CA LEU A 216 3.12 -1.89 14.31
C LEU A 216 3.12 -2.82 15.53
N GLY A 217 3.60 -4.07 15.37
CA GLY A 217 3.72 -5.01 16.48
C GLY A 217 4.59 -4.48 17.62
N ILE A 218 5.76 -3.93 17.28
CA ILE A 218 6.68 -3.30 18.25
C ILE A 218 6.02 -2.08 18.90
N ALA A 219 5.42 -1.20 18.10
CA ALA A 219 4.78 0.01 18.59
C ALA A 219 3.65 -0.28 19.58
N LEU A 220 2.82 -1.29 19.29
CA LEU A 220 1.75 -1.72 20.19
C LEU A 220 2.29 -2.36 21.46
N HIS A 221 3.42 -3.05 21.41
CA HIS A 221 4.05 -3.59 22.61
C HIS A 221 4.57 -2.48 23.53
N VAL A 222 5.34 -1.56 22.97
CA VAL A 222 6.07 -0.53 23.70
C VAL A 222 5.12 0.55 24.21
N PHE A 223 4.21 1.01 23.35
CA PHE A 223 3.31 2.13 23.65
C PHE A 223 1.89 1.69 24.01
N GLY A 224 1.51 0.42 23.83
CA GLY A 224 0.15 -0.04 24.10
C GLY A 224 -0.24 0.04 25.57
N ALA A 225 0.73 -0.11 26.48
CA ALA A 225 0.51 0.01 27.93
C ALA A 225 0.47 1.47 28.42
N LEU A 226 0.93 2.44 27.61
CA LEU A 226 0.85 3.85 27.99
C LEU A 226 -0.62 4.29 27.99
N ARG A 227 -1.01 4.97 29.07
CA ARG A 227 -2.35 5.57 29.18
C ARG A 227 -2.45 6.77 28.25
N PRO A 228 -3.58 6.96 27.55
CA PRO A 228 -3.81 8.19 26.79
C PRO A 228 -3.74 9.37 27.75
N THR A 229 -2.90 10.35 27.46
CA THR A 229 -2.97 11.66 28.11
C THR A 229 -4.20 12.38 27.54
N GLN A 230 -5.18 12.68 28.40
CA GLN A 230 -6.40 13.40 28.00
C GLN A 230 -6.07 14.87 27.77
N GLU A 231 -5.38 15.14 26.66
CA GLU A 231 -4.95 16.48 26.32
C GLU A 231 -6.01 17.24 25.49
N GLY A 232 -6.00 18.57 25.65
CA GLY A 232 -6.90 19.47 24.94
C GLY A 232 -6.71 19.48 23.42
N PRO A 233 -7.65 20.08 22.66
CA PRO A 233 -7.62 20.10 21.20
C PRO A 233 -6.33 20.70 20.61
N PHE A 234 -5.70 21.62 21.35
CA PHE A 234 -4.41 22.21 20.97
C PHE A 234 -3.28 21.16 20.90
N MET A 235 -3.14 20.31 21.91
CA MET A 235 -2.09 19.28 21.91
C MET A 235 -2.33 18.22 20.84
N ARG A 236 -3.60 17.92 20.50
CA ARG A 236 -3.94 17.05 19.37
C ARG A 236 -3.52 17.66 18.03
N ALA A 237 -3.66 18.99 17.88
CA ALA A 237 -3.17 19.70 16.70
C ALA A 237 -1.64 19.66 16.64
N VAL A 238 -0.96 19.90 17.76
CA VAL A 238 0.51 19.80 17.87
C VAL A 238 0.98 18.38 17.52
N SER A 239 0.32 17.34 18.05
CA SER A 239 0.67 15.95 17.74
C SER A 239 0.48 15.62 16.26
N ALA A 240 -0.59 16.13 15.64
CA ALA A 240 -0.83 15.94 14.21
C ALA A 240 0.27 16.62 13.37
N VAL A 241 0.67 17.85 13.72
CA VAL A 241 1.77 18.56 13.06
C VAL A 241 3.09 17.82 13.23
N LEU A 242 3.39 17.32 14.44
CA LEU A 242 4.60 16.54 14.71
C LEU A 242 4.62 15.21 13.94
N ILE A 243 3.49 14.52 13.86
CA ILE A 243 3.36 13.29 13.04
C ILE A 243 3.61 13.62 11.56
N LEU A 244 3.00 14.68 11.02
CA LEU A 244 3.20 15.09 9.63
C LEU A 244 4.65 15.48 9.34
N LEU A 245 5.28 16.23 10.26
CA LEU A 245 6.69 16.60 10.16
C LEU A 245 7.59 15.38 10.19
N ALA A 246 7.36 14.45 11.11
CA ALA A 246 8.12 13.21 11.22
C ALA A 246 7.98 12.35 9.96
N LEU A 247 6.76 12.24 9.40
CA LEU A 247 6.52 11.54 8.14
C LEU A 247 7.26 12.21 6.97
N HIS A 248 7.26 13.54 6.90
CA HIS A 248 7.97 14.28 5.86
C HIS A 248 9.50 14.12 5.95
N LEU A 249 10.04 14.16 7.17
CA LEU A 249 11.46 13.93 7.42
C LEU A 249 11.88 12.51 7.06
N LEU A 250 11.08 11.50 7.46
CA LEU A 250 11.31 10.11 7.08
C LEU A 250 11.25 9.92 5.56
N ASP A 251 10.29 10.56 4.88
CA ASP A 251 10.17 10.45 3.43
C ASP A 251 11.37 11.08 2.70
N SER A 252 11.87 12.21 3.21
CA SER A 252 13.04 12.93 2.68
C SER A 252 14.36 12.15 2.79
N LEU A 253 14.41 11.06 3.58
CA LEU A 253 15.57 10.18 3.64
C LEU A 253 15.78 9.46 2.31
N LYS A 254 16.83 9.86 1.60
CA LYS A 254 17.30 9.19 0.37
C LYS A 254 17.92 7.85 0.73
N ILE A 255 17.34 6.77 0.21
CA ILE A 255 17.86 5.41 0.39
C ILE A 255 18.91 5.14 -0.70
N PRO A 256 20.14 4.70 -0.33
CA PRO A 256 21.14 4.28 -1.31
C PRO A 256 20.65 3.04 -2.06
N SER A 257 20.77 3.05 -3.38
CA SER A 257 20.33 1.94 -4.25
C SER A 257 21.32 0.77 -4.30
N ASP A 258 22.59 1.01 -3.95
CA ASP A 258 23.68 0.04 -4.02
C ASP A 258 24.38 -0.09 -2.66
N PRO A 259 24.63 -1.31 -2.14
CA PRO A 259 24.25 -2.62 -2.68
C PRO A 259 22.75 -2.95 -2.50
N LEU A 260 22.23 -3.83 -3.36
CA LEU A 260 20.80 -4.19 -3.42
C LEU A 260 20.21 -4.70 -2.09
N LEU A 261 20.99 -5.50 -1.34
CA LEU A 261 20.59 -6.01 -0.02
C LEU A 261 20.40 -4.85 0.98
N LEU A 262 21.29 -3.87 0.96
CA LEU A 262 21.21 -2.69 1.82
C LEU A 262 19.97 -1.86 1.47
N PHE A 263 19.66 -1.71 0.17
CA PHE A 263 18.46 -1.03 -0.27
C PHE A 263 17.18 -1.67 0.30
N TYR A 264 17.01 -2.99 0.17
CA TYR A 264 15.84 -3.68 0.70
C TYR A 264 15.78 -3.65 2.24
N ALA A 265 16.92 -3.82 2.92
CA ALA A 265 17.01 -3.72 4.37
C ALA A 265 16.63 -2.32 4.88
N LEU A 266 17.13 -1.27 4.24
CA LEU A 266 16.81 0.12 4.60
C LEU A 266 15.35 0.47 4.32
N ILE A 267 14.75 -0.06 3.25
CA ILE A 267 13.31 0.05 3.00
C ILE A 267 12.53 -0.59 4.14
N PHE A 268 12.87 -1.83 4.50
CA PHE A 268 12.21 -2.53 5.61
C PHE A 268 12.32 -1.74 6.92
N LEU A 269 13.52 -1.27 7.26
CA LEU A 269 13.77 -0.47 8.47
C LEU A 269 13.02 0.86 8.46
N LYS A 270 13.03 1.60 7.34
CA LYS A 270 12.28 2.86 7.17
C LYS A 270 10.79 2.65 7.42
N ASN A 271 10.21 1.55 6.91
CA ASN A 271 8.80 1.25 7.06
C ASN A 271 8.46 0.63 8.43
N THR A 272 9.44 0.03 9.11
CA THR A 272 9.32 -0.39 10.52
C THR A 272 9.31 0.80 11.45
N ALA A 273 10.15 1.81 11.19
CA ALA A 273 10.23 3.02 12.01
C ALA A 273 8.94 3.85 11.94
N LEU A 274 8.25 3.86 10.81
CA LEU A 274 7.09 4.72 10.57
C LEU A 274 5.94 4.48 11.56
N PRO A 275 5.39 3.25 11.74
CA PRO A 275 4.38 2.99 12.78
C PRO A 275 4.86 3.28 14.20
N ILE A 276 6.14 3.03 14.52
CA ILE A 276 6.73 3.26 15.84
C ILE A 276 6.71 4.75 16.18
N VAL A 277 7.17 5.60 15.26
CA VAL A 277 7.20 7.06 15.45
C VAL A 277 5.79 7.63 15.55
N VAL A 278 4.88 7.21 14.65
CA VAL A 278 3.49 7.68 14.64
C VAL A 278 2.79 7.32 15.95
N MET A 279 2.89 6.06 16.38
CA MET A 279 2.26 5.61 17.62
C MET A 279 2.91 6.23 18.86
N GLY A 280 4.23 6.38 18.88
CA GLY A 280 4.94 7.02 19.98
C GLY A 280 4.49 8.47 20.20
N ILE A 281 4.43 9.28 19.13
CA ILE A 281 3.95 10.67 19.20
C ILE A 281 2.47 10.69 19.56
N PHE A 282 1.65 9.88 18.89
CA PHE A 282 0.21 9.84 19.16
C PHE A 282 -0.07 9.52 20.63
N ARG A 283 0.59 8.51 21.19
CA ARG A 283 0.35 8.07 22.57
C ARG A 283 0.90 9.01 23.63
N PHE A 284 1.90 9.80 23.30
CA PHE A 284 2.49 10.79 24.20
C PHE A 284 1.59 12.03 24.36
N PHE A 285 0.88 12.42 23.28
CA PHE A 285 0.06 13.64 23.24
C PHE A 285 -1.46 13.38 23.20
N VAL A 286 -1.92 12.14 23.05
CA VAL A 286 -3.35 11.75 22.87
C VAL A 286 -3.70 10.41 23.55
#